data_AF-A0AAW3YQZ3-F1
#
_entry.id   AF-A0AAW3YQZ3-F1
#
_cell.length_a   1.000
_cell.length_b   1.000
_cell.length_c   1.000
_cell.angle_alpha   90.00
_cell.angle_beta   90.00
_cell.angle_gamma   90.00
#
_symmetry.space_group_name_H-M   'P 1'
#
loop_
_entity.id
_entity.type
_entity.pdbx_description
1 polymer ?
#
loop_
_entity_poly.entity_id
_entity_poly.type
_entity_poly.pdbx_seq_one_letter_code
_entity_poly.pdbx_strand_id
1 'polypeptide(L)'
;MEPIWGFLIYALVVFIVSVVVGKRTSVLTGIIYFIGMCGASFLLVVITSNVTGGNGLSAGFMAFVSPLIGLVIALSSRTDETKAVIQGESSAYKKCPFCAEAIRKEAIKCKHCGSDLLKVNATVETAGRSSNAEELLIRKKDGFMINDDGVKRLVEAFFTQSPNSTSIYKDFEDEISTIKRTLPSEIHEAFIRKIKYWDNELSGGHEK
;
A
#
# COMPACT_ATOMS: atom_id res chain seq x y z
N MET A 1 18.14 48.93 15.44
CA MET A 1 17.06 47.95 15.74
C MET A 1 17.18 46.82 14.72
N GLU A 2 18.33 46.17 14.71
CA GLU A 2 18.63 44.88 15.35
C GLU A 2 18.08 43.70 14.54
N PRO A 3 18.95 43.00 13.77
CA PRO A 3 18.58 41.83 12.95
C PRO A 3 17.98 40.67 13.77
N ILE A 4 18.01 40.78 15.10
CA ILE A 4 17.40 39.88 16.08
C ILE A 4 15.90 39.70 15.82
N TRP A 5 15.18 40.76 15.45
CA TRP A 5 13.74 40.68 15.19
C TRP A 5 13.40 39.76 14.02
N GLY A 6 14.25 39.70 12.98
CA GLY A 6 14.05 38.80 11.85
C GLY A 6 14.16 37.33 12.24
N PHE A 7 15.18 36.98 13.04
CA PHE A 7 15.34 35.63 13.55
C PHE A 7 14.23 35.22 14.52
N LEU A 8 13.77 36.15 15.36
CA LEU A 8 12.64 35.89 16.28
C LEU A 8 11.33 35.63 15.53
N ILE A 9 11.03 36.44 14.51
CA ILE A 9 9.84 36.24 13.67
C ILE A 9 9.93 34.91 12.92
N TYR A 10 11.09 34.60 12.34
CA TYR A 10 11.31 33.34 11.65
C TYR A 10 11.14 32.13 12.58
N ALA A 11 11.76 32.15 13.76
CA ALA A 11 11.66 31.08 14.76
C ALA A 11 10.20 30.87 15.21
N LEU A 12 9.46 31.95 15.42
CA LEU A 12 8.04 31.91 15.76
C LEU A 12 7.22 31.25 14.63
N VAL A 13 7.44 31.64 13.38
CA VAL A 13 6.73 31.08 12.22
C VAL A 13 7.02 29.58 12.08
N VAL A 14 8.29 29.16 12.13
CA VAL A 14 8.67 27.75 12.05
C VAL A 14 8.06 26.96 13.20
N PHE A 15 8.09 27.49 14.42
CA PHE A 15 7.46 26.85 15.58
C PHE A 15 5.96 26.66 15.39
N ILE A 16 5.23 27.69 14.93
CA ILE A 16 3.80 27.58 14.65
C ILE A 16 3.53 26.52 13.58
N VAL A 17 4.26 26.53 12.47
CA VAL A 17 4.10 25.55 11.39
C VAL A 17 4.34 24.13 11.89
N SER A 18 5.39 23.92 12.69
CA SER A 18 5.69 22.62 13.30
C SER A 18 4.61 22.15 14.28
N VAL A 19 4.04 23.06 15.09
CA VAL A 19 2.90 22.74 15.99
C VAL A 19 1.65 22.39 15.18
N VAL A 20 1.37 23.11 14.10
CA VAL A 20 0.23 22.83 13.22
C VAL A 20 0.36 21.44 12.57
N VAL A 21 1.55 21.08 12.08
CA VAL A 21 1.84 19.74 11.55
C VAL A 21 1.71 18.68 12.64
N GLY A 22 2.28 18.94 13.81
CA GLY A 22 2.25 18.02 14.95
C GLY A 22 0.83 17.69 15.41
N LYS A 23 -0.07 18.68 15.40
CA LYS A 23 -1.49 18.48 15.72
C LYS A 23 -2.26 17.69 14.67
N ARG A 24 -1.84 17.72 13.39
CA ARG A 24 -2.54 17.03 12.30
C ARG A 24 -2.11 15.59 12.08
N THR A 25 -0.83 15.28 12.32
CA THR A 25 -0.29 13.93 12.05
C THR A 25 0.21 13.28 13.33
N SER A 26 1.34 13.75 13.84
CA SER A 26 1.94 13.28 15.09
C SER A 26 3.02 14.23 15.55
N VAL A 27 3.25 14.28 16.87
CA VAL A 27 4.28 15.14 17.48
C VAL A 27 5.66 14.87 16.86
N LEU A 28 5.99 13.61 16.61
CA LEU A 28 7.27 13.21 15.98
C LEU A 28 7.42 13.81 14.58
N THR A 29 6.36 13.77 13.76
CA THR A 29 6.37 14.38 12.43
C THR A 29 6.58 15.89 12.52
N GLY A 30 5.94 16.56 13.49
CA GLY A 30 6.15 17.99 13.74
C GLY A 30 7.62 18.34 14.04
N ILE A 31 8.31 17.52 14.84
CA ILE A 31 9.72 17.68 15.18
C ILE A 31 10.61 17.49 13.95
N ILE A 32 10.34 16.46 13.12
CA ILE A 32 11.09 16.21 11.88
C ILE A 32 10.99 17.41 10.93
N TYR A 33 9.79 17.98 10.77
CA TYR A 33 9.58 19.18 9.96
C TYR A 33 10.31 20.40 10.53
N PHE A 34 10.35 20.57 11.86
CA PHE A 34 11.09 21.65 12.51
C PHE A 34 12.59 21.60 12.15
N ILE A 35 13.20 20.43 12.30
CA ILE A 35 14.63 20.22 12.00
C ILE A 35 14.89 20.43 10.51
N GLY A 36 14.05 19.86 9.65
CA GLY A 36 14.15 20.00 8.19
C GLY A 36 14.07 21.46 7.73
N MET A 37 13.15 22.24 8.29
CA MET A 37 13.01 23.67 7.97
C MET A 37 14.22 24.49 8.37
N CYS A 38 14.75 24.26 9.57
CA CYS A 38 15.96 24.95 10.03
C CYS A 38 17.16 24.64 9.14
N GLY A 39 17.35 23.37 8.75
CA GLY A 39 18.42 22.96 7.84
C GLY A 39 18.28 23.55 6.44
N ALA A 40 17.08 23.46 5.83
CA ALA A 40 16.82 23.98 4.50
C ALA A 40 16.99 25.51 4.43
N SER A 41 16.53 26.22 5.46
CA SER A 41 16.69 27.68 5.52
C SER A 41 18.13 28.10 5.68
N PHE A 42 18.91 27.41 6.51
CA PHE A 42 20.35 27.67 6.63
C PHE A 42 21.06 27.50 5.28
N LEU A 43 20.73 26.42 4.56
CA LEU A 43 21.27 26.17 3.23
C LEU A 43 20.89 27.26 2.23
N LEU A 44 19.61 27.67 2.20
CA LEU A 44 19.13 28.75 1.32
C LEU A 44 19.82 30.08 1.62
N VAL A 45 20.04 30.42 2.90
CA VAL A 45 20.75 31.64 3.31
C VAL A 45 22.21 31.61 2.84
N VAL A 46 22.90 30.49 2.98
CA VAL A 46 24.30 30.35 2.51
C VAL A 46 24.39 30.46 0.99
N ILE A 47 23.50 29.80 0.26
CA ILE A 47 23.47 29.85 -1.21
C ILE A 47 23.20 31.28 -1.69
N THR A 48 22.15 31.91 -1.17
CA THR A 48 21.76 33.27 -1.58
C THR A 48 22.83 34.29 -1.25
N SER A 49 23.51 34.15 -0.12
CA SER A 49 24.62 35.03 0.27
C SER A 49 25.80 34.96 -0.71
N ASN A 50 26.11 33.75 -1.22
CA ASN A 50 27.15 33.58 -2.24
C ASN A 50 26.72 34.14 -3.61
N VAL A 51 25.46 33.96 -4.01
CA VAL A 51 24.94 34.40 -5.31
C VAL A 51 24.78 35.91 -5.39
N THR A 52 24.29 36.55 -4.32
CA THR A 52 24.03 38.01 -4.30
C THR A 52 25.21 38.84 -3.79
N GLY A 53 26.40 38.24 -3.68
CA GLY A 53 27.62 38.96 -3.27
C GLY A 53 27.56 39.50 -1.83
N GLY A 54 26.82 38.83 -0.93
CA GLY A 54 26.72 39.21 0.48
C GLY A 54 25.52 40.09 0.84
N ASN A 55 24.53 40.25 -0.04
CA ASN A 55 23.30 41.00 0.31
C ASN A 55 22.47 40.25 1.36
N GLY A 56 22.63 40.62 2.63
CA GLY A 56 21.94 39.99 3.77
C GLY A 56 20.41 40.16 3.74
N LEU A 57 19.89 41.22 3.11
CA LEU A 57 18.45 41.45 3.01
C LEU A 57 17.76 40.38 2.13
N SER A 58 18.34 40.07 0.96
CA SER A 58 17.80 39.03 0.06
C SER A 58 17.91 37.64 0.67
N ALA A 59 19.01 37.36 1.37
CA ALA A 59 19.18 36.09 2.07
C ALA A 59 18.12 35.89 3.17
N GLY A 60 17.77 36.97 3.89
CA GLY A 60 16.72 36.96 4.91
C GLY A 60 15.33 36.63 4.34
N PHE A 61 14.93 37.26 3.23
CA PHE A 61 13.64 36.97 2.60
C PHE A 61 13.54 35.54 2.07
N MET A 62 14.65 35.01 1.53
CA MET A 62 14.65 33.66 0.97
C MET A 62 14.57 32.56 2.04
N ALA A 63 14.96 32.86 3.28
CA ALA A 63 14.76 31.95 4.41
C ALA A 63 13.27 31.65 4.69
N PHE A 64 12.36 32.58 4.40
CA PHE A 64 10.91 32.40 4.62
C PHE A 64 10.23 31.49 3.58
N VAL A 65 10.89 31.24 2.44
CA VAL A 65 10.37 30.32 1.41
C VAL A 65 10.25 28.90 1.96
N SER A 66 11.19 28.50 2.81
CA SER A 66 11.22 27.19 3.46
C SER A 66 9.94 26.91 4.30
N PRO A 67 9.59 27.71 5.33
CA PRO A 67 8.37 27.48 6.11
C PRO A 67 7.08 27.66 5.30
N LEU A 68 7.06 28.51 4.25
CA LEU A 68 5.91 28.60 3.34
C LEU A 68 5.69 27.29 2.58
N ILE A 69 6.74 26.69 2.04
CA ILE A 69 6.65 25.40 1.34
C ILE A 69 6.16 24.31 2.30
N GLY A 70 6.69 24.23 3.52
CA GLY A 70 6.20 23.22 4.46
C GLY A 70 4.80 23.49 4.97
N LEU A 71 4.36 24.74 5.08
CA LEU A 71 2.97 25.05 5.36
C LEU A 71 2.07 24.55 4.22
N VAL A 72 2.45 24.80 2.97
CA VAL A 72 1.70 24.29 1.79
C VAL A 72 1.66 22.77 1.78
N ILE A 73 2.79 22.09 2.04
CA ILE A 73 2.86 20.63 2.15
C ILE A 73 2.01 20.13 3.31
N ALA A 74 2.07 20.76 4.49
CA ALA A 74 1.28 20.39 5.66
C ALA A 74 -0.23 20.54 5.45
N LEU A 75 -0.64 21.55 4.69
CA LEU A 75 -2.03 21.76 4.32
C LEU A 75 -2.48 20.79 3.21
N SER A 76 -1.57 20.42 2.29
CA SER A 76 -1.84 19.52 1.16
C SER A 76 -1.71 18.04 1.50
N SER A 77 -0.95 17.68 2.53
CA SER A 77 -0.80 16.31 3.01
C SER A 77 -2.13 15.88 3.61
N ARG A 78 -2.94 15.23 2.79
CA ARG A 78 -4.17 14.57 3.21
C ARG A 78 -3.86 13.59 4.33
N THR A 79 -4.76 13.55 5.32
CA THR A 79 -4.77 12.70 6.50
C THR A 79 -4.48 11.23 6.17
N ASP A 80 -3.99 10.50 7.18
CA ASP A 80 -3.62 9.07 7.13
C ASP A 80 -4.68 8.15 6.49
N GLU A 81 -5.93 8.59 6.46
CA GLU A 81 -7.05 7.97 5.74
C GLU A 81 -6.77 7.81 4.24
N THR A 82 -6.16 8.81 3.60
CA THR A 82 -5.85 8.74 2.15
C THR A 82 -4.68 7.80 1.86
N LYS A 83 -3.71 7.69 2.78
CA LYS A 83 -2.61 6.72 2.65
C LYS A 83 -3.12 5.28 2.79
N ALA A 84 -4.06 5.01 3.67
CA ALA A 84 -4.69 3.68 3.78
C ALA A 84 -5.48 3.29 2.51
N VAL A 85 -6.08 4.26 1.81
CA VAL A 85 -6.77 4.01 0.52
C VAL A 85 -5.79 3.73 -0.62
N ILE A 86 -4.60 4.33 -0.61
CA ILE A 86 -3.57 4.19 -1.67
C ILE A 86 -2.64 2.99 -1.44
N GLN A 87 -2.21 2.75 -0.20
CA GLN A 87 -1.24 1.70 0.14
C GLN A 87 -1.88 0.40 0.64
N GLY A 88 -3.21 0.35 0.76
CA GLY A 88 -3.95 -0.85 1.15
C GLY A 88 -4.00 -1.13 2.65
N GLU A 89 -2.98 -0.70 3.41
CA GLU A 89 -2.93 -0.83 4.87
C GLU A 89 -2.14 0.28 5.57
N SER A 90 -2.62 0.67 6.76
CA SER A 90 -1.95 1.53 7.73
C SER A 90 -1.92 0.82 9.10
N SER A 91 -1.29 1.39 10.13
CA SER A 91 -1.20 0.76 11.47
C SER A 91 -2.56 0.48 12.11
N ALA A 92 -3.58 1.30 11.83
CA ALA A 92 -4.92 1.17 12.43
C ALA A 92 -6.06 0.91 11.41
N TYR A 93 -5.82 1.14 10.12
CA TYR A 93 -6.84 1.06 9.09
C TYR A 93 -6.41 0.16 7.92
N LYS A 94 -7.36 -0.55 7.34
CA LYS A 94 -7.20 -1.33 6.10
C LYS A 94 -8.26 -0.88 5.09
N LYS A 95 -8.02 -1.14 3.82
CA LYS A 95 -9.02 -0.89 2.77
C LYS A 95 -10.04 -2.02 2.74
N CYS A 96 -11.33 -1.69 2.64
CA CYS A 96 -12.37 -2.68 2.43
C CYS A 96 -12.22 -3.31 1.02
N PRO A 97 -12.12 -4.65 0.88
CA PRO A 97 -11.97 -5.29 -0.43
C PRO A 97 -13.21 -5.16 -1.32
N PHE A 98 -14.38 -4.89 -0.72
CA PHE A 98 -15.65 -4.83 -1.45
C PHE A 98 -16.01 -3.43 -1.94
N CYS A 99 -15.71 -2.39 -1.14
CA CYS A 99 -16.15 -1.02 -1.44
C CYS A 99 -15.00 -0.01 -1.44
N ALA A 100 -13.75 -0.45 -1.30
CA ALA A 100 -12.56 0.39 -1.34
C ALA A 100 -12.44 1.48 -0.26
N GLU A 101 -13.36 1.52 0.71
CA GLU A 101 -13.38 2.50 1.78
C GLU A 101 -12.42 2.14 2.93
N ALA A 102 -11.93 3.15 3.66
CA ALA A 102 -11.07 2.92 4.82
C ALA A 102 -11.87 2.38 6.02
N ILE A 103 -11.48 1.21 6.52
CA ILE A 103 -12.11 0.54 7.66
C ILE A 103 -11.04 0.20 8.71
N ARG A 104 -11.44 -0.03 9.96
CA ARG A 104 -10.49 -0.44 11.00
C ARG A 104 -9.91 -1.82 10.70
N LYS A 105 -8.67 -2.07 11.12
CA LYS A 105 -8.05 -3.39 10.98
C LYS A 105 -8.85 -4.49 11.69
N GLU A 106 -9.35 -4.18 12.90
CA GLU A 106 -10.22 -5.08 13.68
C GLU A 106 -11.66 -5.19 13.14
N ALA A 107 -12.01 -4.50 12.04
CA ALA A 107 -13.37 -4.57 11.52
C ALA A 107 -13.70 -5.98 11.00
N ILE A 108 -14.70 -6.60 11.62
CA ILE A 108 -15.34 -7.85 11.21
C ILE A 108 -16.35 -7.59 10.07
N LYS A 109 -17.02 -6.44 10.10
CA LYS A 109 -18.02 -6.04 9.10
C LYS A 109 -17.76 -4.62 8.64
N CYS A 110 -17.89 -4.37 7.34
CA CYS A 110 -17.75 -3.02 6.81
C CYS A 110 -18.96 -2.15 7.18
N LYS A 111 -18.73 -0.97 7.77
CA LYS A 111 -19.80 -0.01 8.11
C LYS A 111 -20.44 0.68 6.89
N HIS A 112 -19.77 0.65 5.74
CA HIS A 112 -20.21 1.34 4.53
C HIS A 112 -21.02 0.43 3.61
N CYS A 113 -20.49 -0.75 3.27
CA CYS A 113 -21.15 -1.69 2.37
C CYS A 113 -21.79 -2.90 3.08
N GLY A 114 -21.55 -3.09 4.38
CA GLY A 114 -22.14 -4.19 5.15
C GLY A 114 -21.52 -5.57 4.90
N SER A 115 -20.48 -5.68 4.05
CA SER A 115 -19.82 -6.95 3.75
C SER A 115 -19.07 -7.52 4.95
N ASP A 116 -19.08 -8.85 5.09
CA ASP A 116 -18.38 -9.59 6.14
C ASP A 116 -16.92 -9.86 5.76
N LEU A 117 -16.00 -9.47 6.62
CA LEU A 117 -14.56 -9.45 6.39
C LEU A 117 -13.83 -10.61 7.08
N LEU A 118 -14.51 -11.34 7.98
CA LEU A 118 -13.93 -12.50 8.65
C LEU A 118 -13.59 -13.63 7.68
N LYS A 119 -14.42 -13.81 6.64
CA LYS A 119 -14.23 -14.86 5.63
C LYS A 119 -12.93 -14.71 4.85
N VAL A 120 -12.46 -13.47 4.66
CA VAL A 120 -11.28 -13.14 3.85
C VAL A 120 -9.98 -13.42 4.61
N ASN A 121 -9.91 -13.15 5.91
CA ASN A 121 -8.69 -13.38 6.69
C ASN A 121 -8.37 -14.88 6.82
N ALA A 122 -9.39 -15.73 7.00
CA ALA A 122 -9.20 -17.18 7.10
C ALA A 122 -8.72 -17.81 5.77
N THR A 123 -9.16 -17.26 4.63
CA THR A 123 -8.70 -17.69 3.29
C THR A 123 -7.30 -17.18 2.97
N VAL A 124 -6.93 -15.97 3.40
CA VAL A 124 -5.59 -15.41 3.15
C VAL A 124 -4.51 -16.13 3.96
N GLU A 125 -4.80 -16.59 5.17
CA GLU A 125 -3.83 -17.37 5.96
C GLU A 125 -3.63 -18.80 5.42
N THR A 126 -4.64 -19.39 4.77
CA THR A 126 -4.50 -20.69 4.08
C THR A 126 -3.92 -20.53 2.66
N ALA A 127 -4.18 -19.43 1.97
CA ALA A 127 -3.62 -19.12 0.64
C ALA A 127 -2.17 -18.59 0.70
N GLY A 128 -1.76 -17.95 1.79
CA GLY A 128 -0.42 -17.37 1.96
C GLY A 128 0.73 -18.38 1.97
N ARG A 129 0.43 -19.68 2.12
CA ARG A 129 1.43 -20.76 2.05
C ARG A 129 1.44 -21.50 0.70
N SER A 130 0.49 -21.22 -0.20
CA SER A 130 0.36 -21.87 -1.50
C SER A 130 0.34 -20.89 -2.69
N SER A 131 0.47 -19.59 -2.46
CA SER A 131 0.35 -18.52 -3.49
C SER A 131 1.68 -17.96 -3.99
N ASN A 132 2.82 -18.56 -3.62
CA ASN A 132 4.06 -18.22 -4.30
C ASN A 132 3.93 -18.72 -5.74
N ALA A 133 3.79 -17.80 -6.70
CA ALA A 133 3.76 -18.11 -8.13
C ALA A 133 4.98 -18.96 -8.57
N GLU A 134 6.06 -18.96 -7.77
CA GLU A 134 7.20 -19.87 -7.90
C GLU A 134 6.85 -21.36 -7.76
N GLU A 135 5.86 -21.76 -6.96
CA GLU A 135 5.50 -23.18 -6.81
C GLU A 135 4.66 -23.72 -7.98
N LEU A 136 3.96 -22.82 -8.69
CA LEU A 136 3.20 -23.14 -9.90
C LEU A 136 4.06 -23.17 -11.18
N LEU A 137 5.31 -22.70 -11.11
CA LEU A 137 6.18 -22.50 -12.27
C LEU A 137 7.49 -23.29 -12.14
N ILE A 138 7.75 -24.18 -13.09
CA ILE A 138 9.08 -24.77 -13.29
C ILE A 138 9.81 -23.91 -14.33
N ARG A 139 10.90 -23.24 -13.91
CA ARG A 139 11.77 -22.47 -14.81
C ARG A 139 12.66 -23.42 -15.60
N LYS A 140 12.49 -23.51 -16.93
CA LYS A 140 13.34 -24.29 -17.84
C LYS A 140 14.11 -23.34 -18.78
N LYS A 141 15.21 -23.82 -19.38
CA LYS A 141 16.08 -23.01 -20.26
C LYS A 141 15.36 -22.34 -21.45
N ASP A 142 14.23 -22.90 -21.90
CA ASP A 142 13.50 -22.46 -23.09
C ASP A 142 12.07 -21.95 -22.79
N GLY A 143 11.76 -21.62 -21.53
CA GLY A 143 10.47 -21.05 -21.16
C GLY A 143 9.95 -21.42 -19.77
N PHE A 144 8.65 -21.20 -19.56
CA PHE A 144 7.93 -21.51 -18.32
C PHE A 144 7.06 -22.76 -18.53
N MET A 145 7.17 -23.75 -17.63
CA MET A 145 6.29 -24.91 -17.61
C MET A 145 5.42 -24.88 -16.36
N ILE A 146 4.13 -25.17 -16.49
CA ILE A 146 3.23 -25.28 -15.33
C ILE A 146 3.53 -26.56 -14.57
N ASN A 147 3.74 -26.42 -13.27
CA ASN A 147 3.85 -27.54 -12.34
C ASN A 147 2.48 -28.22 -12.15
N ASP A 148 2.32 -29.44 -12.67
CA ASP A 148 1.08 -30.22 -12.53
C ASP A 148 0.69 -30.47 -11.08
N ASP A 149 1.66 -30.83 -10.23
CA ASP A 149 1.43 -31.06 -8.81
C ASP A 149 1.00 -29.78 -8.08
N GLY A 150 1.54 -28.62 -8.49
CA GLY A 150 1.15 -27.33 -7.95
C GLY A 150 -0.30 -26.97 -8.29
N VAL A 151 -0.73 -27.24 -9.53
CA VAL A 151 -2.12 -27.03 -9.95
C VAL A 151 -3.05 -28.00 -9.24
N LYS A 152 -2.65 -29.27 -9.08
CA LYS A 152 -3.42 -30.27 -8.33
C LYS A 152 -3.66 -29.82 -6.88
N ARG A 153 -2.60 -29.40 -6.17
CA ARG A 153 -2.70 -28.89 -4.79
C ARG A 153 -3.60 -27.67 -4.66
N LEU A 154 -3.56 -26.77 -5.64
CA LEU A 154 -4.44 -25.61 -5.70
C LEU A 154 -5.92 -26.04 -5.81
N VAL A 155 -6.23 -27.01 -6.67
CA VAL A 155 -7.60 -27.54 -6.81
C VAL A 155 -8.04 -28.30 -5.55
N GLU A 156 -7.17 -29.14 -4.98
CA GLU A 156 -7.42 -29.83 -3.70
C GLU A 156 -7.71 -28.83 -2.57
N ALA A 157 -6.98 -27.71 -2.51
CA ALA A 157 -7.24 -26.66 -1.52
C ALA A 157 -8.66 -26.07 -1.66
N PHE A 158 -9.13 -25.81 -2.89
CA PHE A 158 -10.50 -25.35 -3.11
C PHE A 158 -11.56 -26.38 -2.69
N PHE A 159 -11.32 -27.68 -2.93
CA PHE A 159 -12.20 -28.75 -2.44
C PHE A 159 -12.26 -28.81 -0.91
N THR A 160 -11.13 -28.62 -0.21
CA THR A 160 -11.14 -28.57 1.27
C THR A 160 -11.92 -27.38 1.82
N GLN A 161 -11.99 -26.29 1.06
CA GLN A 161 -12.72 -25.08 1.43
C GLN A 161 -14.23 -25.21 1.15
N SER A 162 -14.64 -26.07 0.21
CA SER A 162 -16.05 -26.27 -0.17
C SER A 162 -16.33 -27.75 -0.50
N PRO A 163 -16.55 -28.60 0.52
CA PRO A 163 -16.75 -30.04 0.33
C PRO A 163 -18.06 -30.42 -0.39
N ASN A 164 -18.95 -29.44 -0.65
CA ASN A 164 -20.24 -29.63 -1.34
C ASN A 164 -20.31 -28.95 -2.72
N SER A 165 -19.18 -28.47 -3.26
CA SER A 165 -19.13 -27.87 -4.60
C SER A 165 -19.37 -28.93 -5.68
N THR A 166 -20.21 -28.60 -6.67
CA THR A 166 -20.44 -29.44 -7.86
C THR A 166 -19.43 -29.17 -8.97
N SER A 167 -18.80 -27.98 -9.01
CA SER A 167 -17.70 -27.66 -9.92
C SER A 167 -16.90 -26.49 -9.36
N ILE A 168 -15.67 -26.78 -8.93
CA ILE A 168 -14.77 -25.78 -8.34
C ILE A 168 -14.42 -24.72 -9.37
N TYR A 169 -14.31 -25.09 -10.65
CA TYR A 169 -14.02 -24.14 -11.72
C TYR A 169 -15.07 -23.04 -11.82
N LYS A 170 -16.35 -23.36 -11.59
CA LYS A 170 -17.45 -22.37 -11.60
C LYS A 170 -17.52 -21.58 -10.30
N ASP A 171 -17.36 -22.28 -9.18
CA ASP A 171 -17.54 -21.68 -7.85
C ASP A 171 -16.41 -20.70 -7.50
N PHE A 172 -15.21 -20.89 -8.08
CA PHE A 172 -14.02 -20.07 -7.84
C PHE A 172 -13.50 -19.39 -9.11
N GLU A 173 -14.37 -19.12 -10.09
CA GLU A 173 -13.99 -18.53 -11.40
C GLU A 173 -13.22 -17.21 -11.24
N ASP A 174 -13.67 -16.34 -10.35
CA ASP A 174 -13.04 -15.04 -10.09
C ASP A 174 -11.62 -15.18 -9.52
N GLU A 175 -11.40 -16.14 -8.62
CA GLU A 175 -10.10 -16.42 -8.01
C GLU A 175 -9.14 -17.03 -9.02
N ILE A 176 -9.62 -18.00 -9.82
CA ILE A 176 -8.85 -18.62 -10.91
C ILE A 176 -8.47 -17.57 -11.96
N SER A 177 -9.36 -16.62 -12.28
CA SER A 177 -9.07 -15.54 -13.23
C SER A 177 -8.03 -14.56 -12.70
N THR A 178 -8.03 -14.31 -11.38
CA THR A 178 -7.05 -13.46 -10.71
C THR A 178 -5.67 -14.12 -10.73
N ILE A 179 -5.59 -15.42 -10.45
CA ILE A 179 -4.36 -16.21 -10.56
C ILE A 179 -3.88 -16.28 -12.02
N LYS A 180 -4.78 -16.42 -12.99
CA LYS A 180 -4.43 -16.39 -14.42
C LYS A 180 -3.69 -15.10 -14.79
N ARG A 181 -4.15 -13.94 -14.29
CA ARG A 181 -3.54 -12.64 -14.58
C ARG A 181 -2.15 -12.45 -13.98
N THR A 182 -1.80 -13.18 -12.92
CA THR A 182 -0.45 -13.12 -12.32
C THR A 182 0.56 -14.04 -13.01
N LEU A 183 0.09 -15.00 -13.81
CA LEU A 183 0.91 -15.94 -14.59
C LEU A 183 1.36 -15.33 -15.94
N PRO A 184 2.54 -15.70 -16.48
CA PRO A 184 2.95 -15.33 -17.83
C PRO A 184 1.94 -15.78 -18.92
N SER A 185 1.76 -14.95 -19.95
CA SER A 185 0.74 -15.17 -20.99
C SER A 185 0.88 -16.50 -21.74
N GLU A 186 2.10 -17.03 -21.82
CA GLU A 186 2.48 -18.26 -22.52
C GLU A 186 1.82 -19.50 -21.92
N ILE A 187 1.47 -19.44 -20.63
CA ILE A 187 0.97 -20.60 -19.88
C ILE A 187 -0.50 -20.47 -19.49
N HIS A 188 -1.15 -19.35 -19.82
CA HIS A 188 -2.55 -19.08 -19.51
C HIS A 188 -3.50 -20.22 -19.91
N GLU A 189 -3.36 -20.72 -21.13
CA GLU A 189 -4.22 -21.79 -21.65
C GLU A 189 -3.86 -23.18 -21.12
N ALA A 190 -2.58 -23.40 -20.78
CA ALA A 190 -2.16 -24.63 -20.12
C ALA A 190 -2.63 -24.67 -18.66
N PHE A 191 -2.71 -23.52 -17.98
CA PHE A 191 -3.20 -23.40 -16.61
C PHE A 191 -4.70 -23.73 -16.53
N ILE A 192 -5.50 -23.08 -17.37
CA ILE A 192 -6.95 -23.32 -17.42
C ILE A 192 -7.29 -24.77 -17.79
N ARG A 193 -6.55 -25.37 -18.73
CA ARG A 193 -6.75 -26.78 -19.08
C ARG A 193 -6.48 -27.71 -17.90
N LYS A 194 -5.40 -27.48 -17.16
CA LYS A 194 -5.03 -28.32 -16.00
C LYS A 194 -6.01 -28.16 -14.83
N ILE A 195 -6.49 -26.94 -14.57
CA ILE A 195 -7.53 -26.71 -13.56
C ILE A 195 -8.80 -27.49 -13.89
N LYS A 196 -9.29 -27.41 -15.13
CA LYS A 196 -10.48 -28.15 -15.56
C LYS A 196 -10.28 -29.66 -15.51
N TYR A 197 -9.08 -30.15 -15.85
CA TYR A 197 -8.74 -31.56 -15.75
C TYR A 197 -8.86 -32.05 -14.30
N TRP A 198 -8.20 -31.36 -13.36
CA TRP A 198 -8.21 -31.76 -11.95
C TRP A 198 -9.56 -31.55 -11.27
N ASP A 199 -10.35 -30.55 -11.66
CA ASP A 199 -11.75 -30.35 -11.20
C ASP A 199 -12.60 -31.58 -11.52
N ASN A 200 -12.52 -32.09 -12.76
CA ASN A 200 -13.27 -33.28 -13.18
C ASN A 200 -12.74 -34.57 -12.53
N GLU A 201 -11.41 -34.74 -12.46
CA GLU A 201 -10.78 -35.93 -11.87
C GLU A 201 -11.11 -36.07 -10.38
N LEU A 202 -11.04 -34.97 -9.62
CA LEU A 202 -11.33 -34.97 -8.19
C LEU A 202 -12.85 -35.05 -7.90
N SER A 203 -13.69 -34.42 -8.74
CA SER A 203 -15.15 -34.55 -8.62
C SER A 203 -15.62 -35.98 -8.92
N GLY A 204 -15.05 -36.63 -9.94
CA GLY A 204 -15.41 -38.00 -10.31
C GLY A 204 -14.91 -39.09 -9.35
N GLY A 205 -13.91 -38.77 -8.52
CA GLY A 205 -13.39 -39.66 -7.47
C GLY A 205 -14.27 -39.74 -6.21
N HIS A 206 -15.17 -38.78 -6.00
CA HIS A 206 -16.08 -38.73 -4.84
C HIS A 206 -17.39 -39.53 -5.05
N GLU A 207 -17.64 -40.05 -6.26
CA GLU A 207 -18.86 -40.79 -6.64
C GLU A 207 -18.67 -42.33 -6.68
N LYS A 208 -17.51 -42.84 -6.25
CA LYS A 208 -17.20 -44.28 -6.13
C LYS A 208 -16.84 -44.65 -4.70
#